data_AF-A0A1M5V0P0-F1
#
_entry.id   AF-A0A1M5V0P0-F1
#
_cell.length_a   1.000
_cell.length_b   1.000
_cell.length_c   1.000
_cell.angle_alpha   90.00
_cell.angle_beta   90.00
_cell.angle_gamma   90.00
#
_symmetry.space_group_name_H-M   'P 1'
#
loop_
_entity.id
_entity.type
_entity.pdbx_description
1 polymer ?
#
loop_
_entity_poly.entity_id
_entity_poly.type
_entity_poly.pdbx_seq_one_letter_code
_entity_poly.pdbx_strand_id
1 'polypeptide(L)'
;MKNFFKNIIETLNPTSSKNINRNIQRLKKLALEEGCYTSELEQIEIDIDGTSDENLKLKLKIKFKNKLNSIVNSAIIKNQYDRAW
;
A
#
# COMPACT_ATOMS: atom_id res chain seq x y z
N MET A 1 11.16 -22.53 -5.41
CA MET A 1 11.53 -22.14 -4.02
C MET A 1 12.27 -20.79 -3.94
N LYS A 2 13.40 -20.56 -4.63
CA LYS A 2 14.19 -19.31 -4.51
C LYS A 2 13.43 -18.01 -4.83
N ASN A 3 12.44 -18.04 -5.74
CA ASN A 3 11.66 -16.84 -6.11
C ASN A 3 10.57 -16.46 -5.09
N PHE A 4 10.11 -17.39 -4.26
CA PHE A 4 9.07 -17.12 -3.26
C PHE A 4 9.65 -16.30 -2.09
N PHE A 5 10.80 -16.74 -1.58
CA PHE A 5 11.53 -16.00 -0.54
C PHE A 5 12.08 -14.67 -1.05
N LYS A 6 12.54 -14.60 -2.31
CA LYS A 6 13.00 -13.34 -2.90
C LYS A 6 11.86 -12.31 -3.00
N ASN A 7 10.65 -12.74 -3.38
CA ASN A 7 9.47 -11.87 -3.35
C ASN A 7 9.12 -11.43 -1.93
N ILE A 8 9.15 -12.33 -0.94
CA ILE A 8 8.86 -11.98 0.46
C ILE A 8 9.89 -11.00 1.01
N ILE A 9 11.18 -11.22 0.75
CA ILE A 9 12.29 -10.35 1.16
C ILE A 9 12.23 -9.00 0.43
N GLU A 10 11.83 -8.96 -0.85
CA GLU A 10 11.56 -7.70 -1.56
C GLU A 10 10.34 -6.97 -0.98
N THR A 11 9.30 -7.70 -0.58
CA THR A 11 8.14 -7.11 0.11
C THR A 11 8.53 -6.53 1.47
N LEU A 12 9.50 -7.16 2.15
CA LEU A 12 10.06 -6.77 3.45
C LEU A 12 11.16 -5.72 3.37
N ASN A 13 11.76 -5.45 2.21
CA ASN A 13 12.77 -4.40 2.06
C ASN A 13 12.08 -3.05 1.79
N PRO A 14 12.01 -2.14 2.79
CA PRO A 14 11.24 -0.90 2.68
C PRO A 14 11.92 0.19 1.84
N THR A 15 13.13 -0.05 1.34
CA THR A 15 14.06 1.02 0.95
C THR A 15 14.27 1.20 -0.55
N SER A 16 13.83 0.28 -1.42
CA SER A 16 13.92 0.51 -2.87
C SER A 16 12.64 1.17 -3.38
N SER A 17 12.77 2.37 -3.97
CA SER A 17 11.66 3.13 -4.58
C SER A 17 10.84 2.31 -5.60
N LYS A 18 11.49 1.37 -6.30
CA LYS A 18 10.81 0.40 -7.20
C LYS A 18 9.88 -0.56 -6.44
N ASN A 19 10.26 -1.00 -5.25
CA ASN A 19 9.40 -1.84 -4.40
C ASN A 19 8.26 -1.06 -3.75
N ILE A 20 8.47 0.22 -3.46
CA ILE A 20 7.43 1.07 -2.87
C ILE A 20 6.27 1.23 -3.87
N ASN A 21 6.55 1.60 -5.13
CA ASN A 21 5.50 1.75 -6.14
C ASN A 21 4.74 0.43 -6.41
N ARG A 22 5.45 -0.71 -6.50
CA ARG A 22 4.80 -2.02 -6.68
C ARG A 22 3.89 -2.40 -5.52
N ASN A 23 4.35 -2.17 -4.28
CA ASN A 23 3.54 -2.43 -3.09
C ASN A 23 2.31 -1.51 -3.02
N ILE A 24 2.49 -0.23 -3.33
CA ILE A 24 1.39 0.73 -3.41
C ILE A 24 0.34 0.27 -4.44
N GLN A 25 0.75 -0.08 -5.67
CA GLN A 25 -0.18 -0.55 -6.69
C GLN A 25 -0.94 -1.81 -6.26
N ARG A 26 -0.25 -2.76 -5.61
CA ARG A 26 -0.88 -3.98 -5.10
C ARG A 26 -1.89 -3.67 -4.00
N LEU A 27 -1.51 -2.85 -3.03
CA LEU A 27 -2.40 -2.46 -1.93
C LEU A 27 -3.58 -1.61 -2.42
N LYS A 28 -3.37 -0.74 -3.41
CA LYS A 28 -4.44 0.03 -4.05
C LYS A 28 -5.46 -0.88 -4.71
N LYS A 29 -5.00 -1.88 -5.45
CA LYS A 29 -5.88 -2.87 -6.08
C LYS A 29 -6.72 -3.61 -5.02
N LEU A 30 -6.09 -4.08 -3.95
CA LEU A 30 -6.79 -4.73 -2.84
C LEU A 30 -7.79 -3.78 -2.15
N ALA A 31 -7.41 -2.52 -1.93
CA ALA A 31 -8.30 -1.53 -1.32
C ALA A 31 -9.55 -1.27 -2.18
N LEU A 32 -9.40 -1.24 -3.50
CA LEU A 32 -10.52 -1.11 -4.44
C LEU A 32 -11.39 -2.37 -4.46
N GLU A 33 -10.80 -3.57 -4.47
CA GLU A 33 -11.52 -4.85 -4.45
C GLU A 33 -12.34 -5.03 -3.17
N GLU A 34 -11.81 -4.57 -2.03
CA GLU A 34 -12.48 -4.63 -0.72
C GLU A 34 -13.38 -3.40 -0.45
N GLY A 35 -13.51 -2.47 -1.41
CA GLY A 35 -14.34 -1.27 -1.26
C GLY A 35 -13.88 -0.30 -0.14
N CYS A 36 -12.61 -0.38 0.27
CA CYS A 36 -12.03 0.44 1.33
C CYS A 36 -11.08 1.54 0.82
N TYR A 37 -11.16 1.86 -0.48
CA TYR A 37 -10.47 3.00 -1.05
C TYR A 37 -11.17 4.31 -0.65
N THR A 38 -10.49 5.15 0.13
CA THR A 38 -11.06 6.36 0.74
C THR A 38 -10.59 7.63 0.04
N SER A 39 -11.33 8.73 0.18
CA SER A 39 -10.91 10.07 -0.30
C SER A 39 -9.59 10.54 0.32
N GLU A 40 -9.25 10.04 1.52
CA GLU A 40 -7.93 10.30 2.13
C GLU A 40 -6.79 9.68 1.31
N LEU A 41 -7.02 8.52 0.69
CA LEU A 41 -6.04 7.88 -0.19
C LEU A 41 -5.89 8.62 -1.52
N GLU A 42 -6.99 9.10 -2.09
CA GLU A 42 -6.97 9.95 -3.29
C GLU A 42 -6.19 11.24 -3.04
N GLN A 43 -6.42 11.90 -1.91
CA GLN A 43 -5.72 13.14 -1.57
C GLN A 43 -4.20 12.93 -1.46
N ILE A 44 -3.76 11.81 -0.87
CA ILE A 44 -2.34 11.50 -0.77
C ILE A 44 -1.72 11.21 -2.16
N GLU A 45 -2.45 10.61 -3.09
CA GLU A 45 -1.97 10.44 -4.47
C GLU A 45 -1.80 11.77 -5.19
N ILE A 46 -2.77 12.68 -5.05
CA ILE A 46 -2.69 14.04 -5.59
C ILE A 46 -1.47 14.77 -5.03
N ASP A 47 -1.23 14.65 -3.71
CA ASP A 47 -0.07 15.27 -3.06
C ASP A 47 1.26 14.68 -3.59
N ILE A 48 1.32 13.36 -3.85
CA ILE A 48 2.51 12.70 -4.42
C ILE A 48 2.78 13.19 -5.84
N ASP A 49 1.74 13.33 -6.66
CA ASP A 49 1.86 13.74 -8.06
C ASP A 49 2.18 15.23 -8.19
N GLY A 50 1.64 16.06 -7.29
CA GLY A 50 1.96 17.49 -7.18
C GLY A 50 3.34 17.79 -6.58
N THR A 51 3.98 16.82 -5.93
CA THR A 51 5.31 17.01 -5.32
C THR A 51 6.43 16.84 -6.35
N SER A 52 7.19 17.92 -6.56
CA SER A 52 8.39 17.95 -7.43
C SER A 52 9.68 17.54 -6.71
N ASP A 53 9.74 17.68 -5.38
CA ASP A 53 10.89 17.28 -4.57
C ASP A 53 10.89 15.74 -4.37
N GLU A 54 11.92 15.07 -4.90
CA GLU A 54 12.04 13.61 -4.87
C GLU A 54 12.12 13.02 -3.45
N ASN A 55 12.72 13.72 -2.49
CA ASN A 55 12.83 13.26 -1.10
C ASN A 55 11.48 13.35 -0.39
N LEU A 56 10.76 14.45 -0.57
CA LEU A 56 9.39 14.61 -0.07
C LEU A 56 8.44 13.62 -0.74
N LYS A 57 8.57 13.42 -2.04
CA LYS A 57 7.79 12.44 -2.82
C LYS A 57 7.99 11.02 -2.29
N LEU A 58 9.22 10.64 -1.97
CA LEU A 58 9.51 9.34 -1.37
C LEU A 58 8.86 9.19 0.01
N LYS A 59 8.95 10.22 0.88
CA LYS A 59 8.31 10.22 2.20
C LYS A 59 6.79 10.08 2.09
N LEU A 60 6.16 10.81 1.17
CA LEU A 60 4.72 10.72 0.90
C LEU A 60 4.33 9.34 0.40
N LYS A 61 5.10 8.74 -0.51
CA LYS A 61 4.88 7.36 -0.97
C LYS A 61 4.98 6.33 0.17
N ILE A 62 5.92 6.49 1.10
CA ILE A 62 6.03 5.61 2.28
C ILE A 62 4.81 5.79 3.19
N LYS A 63 4.40 7.04 3.46
CA LYS A 63 3.20 7.35 4.24
C LYS A 63 1.95 6.74 3.60
N PHE A 64 1.81 6.87 2.28
CA PHE A 64 0.72 6.29 1.51
C PHE A 64 0.69 4.76 1.62
N LYS A 65 1.83 4.10 1.39
CA LYS A 65 1.97 2.64 1.55
C LYS A 65 1.52 2.18 2.94
N ASN A 66 1.98 2.85 4.00
CA ASN A 66 1.66 2.46 5.37
C ASN A 66 0.17 2.64 5.67
N LYS A 67 -0.44 3.74 5.21
CA LYS A 67 -1.88 3.99 5.37
C LYS A 67 -2.72 2.96 4.61
N LEU A 68 -2.39 2.70 3.35
CA LEU A 68 -3.00 1.65 2.53
C LEU A 68 -2.94 0.29 3.24
N ASN A 69 -1.76 -0.08 3.73
CA ASN A 69 -1.57 -1.36 4.42
C ASN A 69 -2.42 -1.44 5.69
N SER A 70 -2.54 -0.36 6.46
CA SER A 70 -3.41 -0.32 7.64
C SER A 70 -4.88 -0.53 7.27
N ILE A 71 -5.39 0.18 6.26
CA ILE A 71 -6.79 0.12 5.84
C ILE A 71 -7.14 -1.27 5.29
N VAL A 72 -6.30 -1.80 4.39
CA VAL A 72 -6.50 -3.12 3.79
C VAL A 72 -6.46 -4.23 4.85
N ASN A 73 -5.51 -4.18 5.79
CA ASN A 73 -5.46 -5.17 6.88
C ASN A 73 -6.70 -5.08 7.78
N SER A 74 -7.18 -3.88 8.11
CA SER A 74 -8.42 -3.72 8.88
C SER A 74 -9.65 -4.27 8.14
N ALA A 75 -9.74 -4.06 6.82
CA ALA A 75 -10.84 -4.59 5.99
C ALA A 75 -10.80 -6.13 5.89
N ILE A 76 -9.62 -6.71 5.64
CA ILE A 76 -9.43 -8.17 5.56
C ILE A 76 -9.77 -8.84 6.89
N ILE A 77 -9.31 -8.29 8.02
CA ILE A 77 -9.62 -8.81 9.36
C ILE A 77 -11.14 -8.77 9.58
N LYS A 78 -11.79 -7.66 9.26
CA LYS A 78 -13.24 -7.53 9.42
C LYS A 78 -14.01 -8.57 8.59
N ASN A 79 -13.60 -8.79 7.34
CA ASN A 79 -14.21 -9.81 6.46
C ASN A 79 -13.95 -11.26 6.91
N GLN A 80 -12.88 -11.53 7.67
CA GLN A 80 -12.67 -12.85 8.27
C GLN A 80 -13.60 -13.10 9.46
N TYR A 81 -13.91 -12.07 10.26
CA TYR A 81 -14.86 -12.19 11.38
C TYR A 81 -16.32 -12.29 10.90
N ASP A 82 -16.70 -11.60 9.83
CA ASP A 82 -18.06 -11.67 9.25
C ASP A 82 -18.39 -13.05 8.64
N ARG A 83 -17.38 -13.85 8.28
CA ARG A 83 -17.56 -15.22 7.73
C ARG A 83 -17.57 -16.33 8.79
N ALA A 84 -17.41 -15.99 10.07
CA ALA A 84 -17.27 -16.96 11.15
C ALA A 84 -18.60 -17.28 11.88
N TRP A 85 -19.75 -17.02 11.25
CA TRP A 85 -21.08 -17.26 11.82
C TRP A 85 -21.91 -18.22 10.97
#